data_AF-A0A7G1I609-F1
#
_entry.id   AF-A0A7G1I609-F1
#
_cell.length_a   1.000
_cell.length_b   1.000
_cell.length_c   1.000
_cell.angle_alpha   90.00
_cell.angle_beta   90.00
_cell.angle_gamma   90.00
#
_symmetry.space_group_name_H-M   'P 1'
#
loop_
_entity.id
_entity.type
_entity.pdbx_description
1 polymer ?
#
loop_
_entity_poly.entity_id
_entity_poly.type
_entity_poly.pdbx_seq_one_letter_code
_entity_poly.pdbx_strand_id
1 'polypeptide(L)'
;MHFAGVDLAWATANPTGVAVLDADGVLAHICAGRDDSSVLAALRPYTAGPCRVAFDAPLVVTNPSGQRPAETALNRDFRAFEAGAHPTNTGKPEFADGPRAARLAGALDLDIDPFSAGPGGPSRYTRMRRRWRCSGCPAR
;
A
#
# COMPACT_ATOMS: atom_id res chain seq x y z
N MET A 1 2.06 8.31 18.96
CA MET A 1 2.35 7.73 17.63
C MET A 1 1.50 6.49 17.50
N HIS A 2 0.84 6.26 16.37
CA HIS A 2 0.10 5.02 16.12
C HIS A 2 0.63 4.29 14.89
N PHE A 3 0.53 2.97 14.90
CA PHE A 3 0.85 2.11 13.77
C PHE A 3 -0.38 1.30 13.42
N ALA A 4 -0.91 1.49 12.21
CA ALA A 4 -2.07 0.73 11.75
C ALA A 4 -1.67 -0.25 10.64
N GLY A 5 -2.14 -1.48 10.74
CA GLY A 5 -2.13 -2.46 9.66
C GLY A 5 -3.54 -2.62 9.08
N VAL A 6 -3.64 -2.60 7.76
CA VAL A 6 -4.90 -2.75 7.03
C VAL A 6 -4.75 -3.88 6.02
N ASP A 7 -5.35 -5.03 6.31
CA ASP A 7 -5.48 -6.15 5.37
C ASP A 7 -6.68 -5.87 4.46
N LEU A 8 -6.40 -5.33 3.28
CA LEU A 8 -7.41 -4.71 2.43
C LEU A 8 -7.99 -5.74 1.46
N ALA A 9 -9.25 -6.08 1.69
CA ALA A 9 -9.99 -6.91 0.75
C ALA A 9 -10.05 -6.27 -0.65
N TRP A 10 -9.80 -7.06 -1.69
CA TRP A 10 -9.86 -6.60 -3.07
C TRP A 10 -11.29 -6.37 -3.55
N ALA A 11 -12.24 -7.16 -3.04
CA ALA A 11 -13.67 -7.05 -3.34
C ALA A 11 -14.46 -6.54 -2.13
N THR A 12 -15.47 -5.71 -2.38
CA THR A 12 -16.35 -5.11 -1.36
C THR A 12 -17.20 -6.12 -0.58
N ALA A 13 -17.31 -7.36 -1.06
CA ALA A 13 -18.03 -8.42 -0.35
C ALA A 13 -17.25 -8.98 0.86
N ASN A 14 -15.92 -8.85 0.86
CA ASN A 14 -15.05 -9.41 1.89
C ASN A 14 -14.66 -8.34 2.93
N PRO A 15 -14.64 -8.71 4.23
CA PRO A 15 -14.23 -7.77 5.26
C PRO A 15 -12.75 -7.40 5.11
N THR A 16 -12.44 -6.14 5.41
CA THR A 16 -11.09 -5.59 5.55
C THR A 16 -10.69 -5.64 7.02
N GLY A 17 -9.55 -6.25 7.33
CA GLY A 17 -9.00 -6.28 8.69
C GLY A 17 -8.29 -4.97 9.01
N VAL A 18 -8.51 -4.44 10.22
CA VAL A 18 -7.77 -3.28 10.74
C VAL A 18 -7.24 -3.62 12.12
N ALA A 19 -5.95 -3.37 12.35
CA ALA A 19 -5.33 -3.44 13.66
C ALA A 19 -4.51 -2.17 13.91
N VAL A 20 -4.58 -1.61 15.12
CA VAL A 20 -3.84 -0.41 15.51
C VAL A 20 -3.05 -0.68 16.78
N LEU A 21 -1.76 -0.36 16.72
CA LEU A 21 -0.84 -0.38 17.85
C LEU A 21 -0.50 1.05 18.28
N ASP A 22 -0.25 1.24 19.57
CA ASP A 22 0.39 2.45 20.08
C ASP A 22 1.92 2.42 19.90
N ALA A 23 2.61 3.40 20.49
CA ALA A 23 4.06 3.53 20.37
C ALA A 23 4.84 2.41 21.09
N ASP A 24 4.24 1.78 22.10
CA ASP A 24 4.83 0.70 22.89
C ASP A 24 4.51 -0.68 22.28
N GLY A 25 3.77 -0.71 21.17
CA GLY A 25 3.36 -1.93 20.48
C GLY A 25 2.13 -2.60 21.09
N VAL A 26 1.40 -1.91 21.96
CA VAL A 26 0.18 -2.43 22.57
C VAL A 26 -1.00 -2.27 21.60
N LEU A 27 -1.80 -3.32 21.46
CA LEU A 27 -3.00 -3.31 20.63
C LEU A 27 -4.05 -2.35 21.20
N ALA A 28 -4.22 -1.22 20.53
CA ALA A 28 -5.21 -0.20 20.87
C ALA A 28 -6.58 -0.47 20.22
N HIS A 29 -6.59 -1.07 19.02
CA HIS A 29 -7.82 -1.35 18.29
C HIS A 29 -7.68 -2.53 17.33
N ILE A 30 -8.74 -3.33 17.18
CA ILE A 30 -8.86 -4.35 16.14
C ILE A 30 -10.31 -4.44 15.69
N CYS A 31 -10.55 -4.45 14.38
CA CYS A 31 -11.89 -4.62 13.82
C CYS A 31 -11.86 -5.19 12.40
N ALA A 32 -13.04 -5.56 11.91
CA ALA A 32 -13.28 -5.91 10.52
C ALA A 32 -14.29 -4.91 9.91
N GLY A 33 -13.86 -4.12 8.93
CA GLY A 33 -14.70 -3.18 8.20
C GLY A 33 -15.26 -3.81 6.93
N ARG A 34 -16.54 -3.58 6.60
CA ARG A 34 -17.17 -4.15 5.39
C ARG A 34 -17.06 -3.25 4.17
N ASP A 35 -16.88 -1.96 4.39
CA ASP A 35 -16.84 -0.94 3.34
C ASP A 35 -15.78 0.12 3.65
N ASP A 36 -15.49 0.98 2.68
CA ASP A 36 -14.50 2.04 2.85
C ASP A 36 -14.88 2.99 4.00
N SER A 37 -16.17 3.24 4.23
CA SER A 37 -16.63 4.17 5.27
C SER A 37 -16.32 3.65 6.69
N SER A 38 -16.54 2.35 6.94
CA SER A 38 -16.26 1.69 8.20
C SER A 38 -14.76 1.57 8.46
N VAL A 39 -13.96 1.30 7.43
CA VAL A 39 -12.49 1.30 7.53
C VAL A 39 -11.97 2.70 7.86
N LEU A 40 -12.47 3.75 7.19
CA LEU A 40 -12.10 5.14 7.49
C LEU A 40 -12.51 5.54 8.91
N ALA A 41 -13.72 5.18 9.34
CA ALA A 41 -14.20 5.47 10.69
C ALA A 41 -13.31 4.82 11.76
N ALA A 42 -12.83 3.59 11.53
CA ALA A 42 -11.91 2.90 12.43
C ALA A 42 -10.52 3.56 12.50
N LEU A 43 -10.02 4.10 11.38
CA LEU A 43 -8.67 4.67 11.29
C LEU A 43 -8.56 6.15 11.71
N ARG A 44 -9.63 6.94 11.52
CA ARG A 44 -9.64 8.39 11.79
C ARG A 44 -9.16 8.77 13.21
N PRO A 45 -9.56 8.09 14.29
CA PRO A 45 -9.09 8.43 15.64
C PRO A 45 -7.57 8.33 15.79
N TYR A 46 -6.92 7.46 15.01
CA TYR A 46 -5.51 7.13 15.14
C TYR A 46 -4.62 7.85 14.13
N THR A 47 -5.22 8.52 13.15
CA THR A 47 -4.54 9.25 12.06
C THR A 47 -4.54 10.77 12.24
N ALA A 48 -5.24 11.29 13.26
CA ALA A 48 -5.25 12.73 13.57
C ALA A 48 -3.90 13.28 14.08
N GLY A 49 -3.00 12.40 14.54
CA GLY A 49 -1.65 12.75 14.98
C GLY A 49 -0.58 11.91 14.28
N PRO A 50 0.68 11.92 14.76
CA PRO A 50 1.75 11.14 14.17
C PRO A 50 1.35 9.66 14.05
N CYS A 51 1.32 9.15 12.82
CA CYS A 51 0.93 7.78 12.52
C CYS A 51 1.70 7.19 11.34
N ARG A 52 1.66 5.86 11.23
CA ARG A 52 2.05 5.10 10.03
C ARG A 52 0.98 4.06 9.76
N VAL A 53 0.51 4.01 8.52
CA VAL A 53 -0.50 3.04 8.09
C VAL A 53 0.11 2.16 7.00
N ALA A 54 0.09 0.86 7.23
CA ALA A 54 0.52 -0.15 6.27
C ALA A 54 -0.74 -0.78 5.65
N PHE A 55 -0.90 -0.61 4.34
CA PHE A 55 -1.97 -1.27 3.57
C PHE A 55 -1.39 -2.51 2.88
N ASP A 56 -2.00 -3.67 3.10
CA ASP A 56 -1.76 -4.87 2.30
C ASP A 56 -2.61 -4.81 1.02
N ALA A 57 -2.25 -3.87 0.14
CA ALA A 57 -2.82 -3.69 -1.18
C ALA A 57 -1.97 -2.71 -2.01
N PRO A 58 -2.10 -2.72 -3.34
CA PRO A 58 -1.42 -1.75 -4.18
C PRO A 58 -1.77 -0.30 -3.81
N LEU A 59 -0.75 0.52 -3.55
CA LEU A 59 -0.87 1.98 -3.34
C LEU A 59 -0.54 2.78 -4.59
N VAL A 60 0.51 2.38 -5.33
CA VAL A 60 0.96 3.06 -6.53
C VAL A 60 0.91 2.11 -7.72
N VAL A 61 -0.03 2.37 -8.63
CA VAL A 61 -0.24 1.59 -9.85
C VAL A 61 -0.18 2.52 -11.05
N THR A 62 0.94 2.47 -11.78
CA THR A 62 1.22 3.37 -12.90
C THR A 62 1.39 2.63 -14.23
N ASN A 63 1.41 1.29 -14.19
CA ASN A 63 1.56 0.47 -15.39
C ASN A 63 0.22 0.43 -16.16
N PRO A 64 0.20 0.76 -17.47
CA PRO A 64 -1.01 0.69 -18.28
C PRO A 64 -1.58 -0.73 -18.41
N SER A 65 -0.72 -1.75 -18.61
CA SER A 65 -1.16 -3.13 -18.87
C SER A 65 -0.09 -4.17 -18.55
N GLY A 66 -0.49 -5.43 -18.38
CA GLY A 66 0.43 -6.54 -18.16
C GLY A 66 1.11 -6.54 -16.78
N GLN A 67 2.28 -7.17 -16.71
CA GLN A 67 3.12 -7.32 -15.51
C GLN A 67 4.36 -6.43 -15.62
N ARG A 68 4.85 -5.90 -14.50
CA ARG A 68 6.14 -5.22 -14.41
C ARG A 68 7.27 -6.27 -14.45
N PRO A 69 8.50 -5.89 -14.84
CA PRO A 69 9.62 -6.82 -14.89
C PRO A 69 9.88 -7.59 -13.59
N ALA A 70 9.64 -6.96 -12.43
CA ALA A 70 9.76 -7.60 -11.13
C ALA A 70 8.73 -8.73 -10.93
N GLU A 71 7.45 -8.51 -11.29
CA GLU A 71 6.44 -9.58 -11.24
C GLU A 71 6.77 -10.70 -12.22
N THR A 72 7.24 -10.38 -13.44
CA THR A 72 7.62 -11.40 -14.42
C THR A 72 8.76 -12.27 -13.90
N ALA A 73 9.79 -11.68 -13.30
CA ALA A 73 10.89 -12.42 -12.69
C ALA A 73 10.42 -13.29 -11.51
N LEU A 74 9.60 -12.73 -10.61
CA LEU A 74 9.01 -13.48 -9.50
C LEU A 74 8.16 -14.66 -10.00
N ASN A 75 7.28 -14.42 -10.97
CA ASN A 75 6.37 -15.42 -11.51
C ASN A 75 7.10 -16.54 -12.26
N ARG A 76 8.22 -16.24 -12.93
CA ARG A 76 9.06 -17.28 -13.55
C ARG A 76 9.52 -18.31 -12.53
N ASP A 77 9.90 -17.86 -11.34
CA ASP A 77 10.52 -18.72 -10.32
C ASP A 77 9.48 -19.33 -9.37
N PHE A 78 8.37 -18.63 -9.10
CA PHE A 78 7.42 -19.00 -8.02
C PHE A 78 6.02 -19.42 -8.48
N ARG A 79 5.63 -19.19 -9.73
CA ARG A 79 4.27 -19.54 -10.22
C ARG A 79 3.96 -21.04 -10.09
N ALA A 80 4.96 -21.90 -10.28
CA ALA A 80 4.79 -23.36 -10.16
C ALA A 80 4.44 -23.82 -8.74
N PHE A 81 4.67 -22.97 -7.74
CA PHE A 81 4.36 -23.19 -6.33
C PHE A 81 3.15 -22.38 -5.85
N GLU A 82 2.35 -21.84 -6.78
CA GLU A 82 1.17 -21.01 -6.46
C GLU A 82 1.49 -19.71 -5.70
N ALA A 83 2.76 -19.29 -5.70
CA ALA A 83 3.25 -18.08 -5.02
C ALA A 83 3.54 -16.93 -6.02
N GLY A 84 2.78 -16.87 -7.12
CA GLY A 84 2.92 -15.82 -8.14
C GLY A 84 2.25 -14.51 -7.74
N ALA A 85 2.80 -13.38 -8.18
CA ALA A 85 2.17 -12.07 -8.06
C ALA A 85 1.09 -11.89 -9.14
N HIS A 86 -0.11 -11.52 -8.69
CA HIS A 86 -1.18 -11.10 -9.60
C HIS A 86 -0.82 -9.78 -10.29
N PRO A 87 -1.08 -9.64 -11.60
CA PRO A 87 -0.82 -8.39 -12.30
C PRO A 87 -1.65 -7.25 -11.74
N THR A 88 -1.00 -6.12 -11.48
CA THR A 88 -1.63 -4.88 -11.03
C THR A 88 -1.35 -3.79 -12.06
N ASN A 89 -2.37 -3.39 -12.82
CA ASN A 89 -2.25 -2.39 -13.89
C ASN A 89 -3.57 -1.63 -14.06
N THR A 90 -3.50 -0.43 -14.64
CA THR A 90 -4.65 0.49 -14.78
C THR A 90 -5.68 0.03 -15.81
N GLY A 91 -5.34 -0.97 -16.65
CA GLY A 91 -6.28 -1.56 -17.59
C GLY A 91 -7.31 -2.50 -16.95
N LYS A 92 -7.17 -2.82 -15.66
CA LYS A 92 -8.13 -3.69 -14.98
C LYS A 92 -9.27 -2.90 -14.32
N PRO A 93 -10.51 -3.43 -14.33
CA PRO A 93 -11.68 -2.76 -13.75
C PRO A 93 -11.49 -2.37 -12.28
N GLU A 94 -10.83 -3.20 -11.46
CA GLU A 94 -10.61 -2.91 -10.04
C GLU A 94 -9.70 -1.69 -9.77
N PHE A 95 -9.01 -1.17 -10.79
CA PHE A 95 -8.16 0.02 -10.71
C PHE A 95 -8.69 1.20 -11.54
N ALA A 96 -9.91 1.13 -12.08
CA ALA A 96 -10.49 2.20 -12.90
C ALA A 96 -10.55 3.54 -12.16
N ASP A 97 -10.90 3.51 -10.86
CA ASP A 97 -10.91 4.67 -9.97
C ASP A 97 -9.59 4.84 -9.19
N GLY A 98 -8.53 4.19 -9.67
CA GLY A 98 -7.26 4.04 -8.96
C GLY A 98 -7.31 2.98 -7.84
N PRO A 99 -6.16 2.68 -7.21
CA PRO A 99 -6.09 1.64 -6.20
C PRO A 99 -6.88 2.00 -4.94
N ARG A 100 -7.65 1.04 -4.41
CA ARG A 100 -8.48 1.22 -3.21
C ARG A 100 -7.67 1.75 -2.02
N ALA A 101 -6.47 1.22 -1.77
CA ALA A 101 -5.59 1.70 -0.71
C ALA A 101 -5.16 3.16 -0.92
N ALA A 102 -4.89 3.57 -2.16
CA ALA A 102 -4.54 4.95 -2.49
C ALA A 102 -5.71 5.91 -2.21
N ARG A 103 -6.95 5.50 -2.53
CA ARG A 103 -8.15 6.27 -2.21
C ARG A 103 -8.35 6.43 -0.71
N LEU A 104 -8.18 5.36 0.06
CA LEU A 104 -8.25 5.41 1.53
C LEU A 104 -7.15 6.28 2.12
N ALA A 105 -5.93 6.20 1.60
CA ALA A 105 -4.81 7.03 2.03
C ALA A 105 -5.08 8.52 1.77
N GLY A 106 -5.59 8.87 0.59
CA GLY A 106 -6.00 10.25 0.28
C GLY A 106 -7.12 10.76 1.18
N ALA A 107 -8.11 9.92 1.52
CA ALA A 107 -9.19 10.29 2.44
C ALA A 107 -8.74 10.46 3.90
N LEU A 108 -7.56 9.96 4.25
CA LEU A 108 -6.91 10.09 5.56
C LEU A 108 -5.78 11.12 5.56
N ASP A 109 -5.55 11.82 4.44
CA ASP A 109 -4.45 12.78 4.25
C ASP A 109 -3.05 12.16 4.53
N LEU A 110 -2.86 10.90 4.15
CA LEU A 110 -1.60 10.19 4.32
C LEU A 110 -0.64 10.47 3.16
N ASP A 111 0.62 10.75 3.48
CA ASP A 111 1.69 10.84 2.50
C ASP A 111 2.11 9.43 2.04
N ILE A 112 1.84 9.13 0.78
CA ILE A 112 2.19 7.85 0.13
C ILE A 112 3.42 7.97 -0.79
N ASP A 113 4.05 9.14 -0.90
CA ASP A 113 5.25 9.30 -1.72
C ASP A 113 6.36 8.41 -1.15
N PRO A 114 6.88 7.41 -1.90
CA PRO A 114 7.97 6.57 -1.44
C PRO A 114 9.27 7.34 -1.16
N PHE A 115 9.36 8.59 -1.61
CA PHE A 115 10.50 9.48 -1.39
C PHE A 115 10.29 10.48 -0.25
N SER A 116 9.11 10.46 0.39
CA SER A 116 8.81 11.28 1.55
C SER A 116 9.84 11.05 2.66
N ALA A 117 10.19 12.13 3.36
CA ALA A 117 11.14 12.07 4.47
C ALA A 117 10.52 11.46 5.74
N GLY A 118 9.19 11.26 5.74
CA GLY A 118 8.39 10.94 6.91
C GLY A 118 8.40 12.06 7.96
N PRO A 119 7.51 12.02 8.96
CA PRO A 119 7.63 12.89 10.11
C PRO A 119 8.87 12.47 10.92
N GLY A 120 9.94 13.28 10.87
CA GLY A 120 11.06 13.20 11.84
C GLY A 120 12.49 12.97 11.32
N GLY A 121 12.80 13.12 10.03
CA GLY A 121 14.22 13.12 9.63
C GLY A 121 14.47 13.41 8.15
N PRO A 122 15.69 13.79 7.75
CA PRO A 122 16.01 14.01 6.34
C PRO A 122 15.89 12.69 5.56
N SER A 123 15.28 12.76 4.36
CA SER A 123 15.12 11.63 3.44
C SER A 123 16.49 10.98 3.18
N ARG A 124 16.71 9.79 3.73
CA ARG A 124 17.90 8.96 3.43
C ARG A 124 17.89 8.45 1.98
N TYR A 125 16.82 8.69 1.23
CA TYR A 125 16.59 8.17 -0.11
C TYR A 125 17.31 8.93 -1.22
N THR A 126 17.81 10.16 -0.97
CA THR A 126 18.58 10.91 -1.97
C THR A 126 19.85 10.16 -2.42
N ARG A 127 20.35 9.21 -1.62
CA ARG A 127 21.51 8.36 -1.96
C ARG A 127 21.15 7.15 -2.85
N MET A 128 19.90 6.68 -2.85
CA MET A 128 19.46 5.57 -3.71
C MET A 128 19.14 5.98 -5.15
N ARG A 129 18.92 7.28 -5.41
CA ARG A 129 18.68 7.82 -6.78
C ARG A 129 19.79 7.49 -7.79
N ARG A 130 21.03 7.22 -7.34
CA ARG A 130 22.16 6.90 -8.24
C ARG A 130 22.38 5.39 -8.46
N ARG A 131 21.75 4.51 -7.67
CA ARG A 131 22.08 3.06 -7.68
C ARG A 131 20.95 2.15 -8.16
N TRP A 132 19.70 2.59 -8.10
CA TRP A 132 18.56 1.86 -8.67
C TRP A 132 18.30 2.28 -10.13
N ARG A 133 19.29 2.08 -11.01
CA ARG A 133 18.97 1.77 -12.40
C ARG A 133 18.77 0.27 -12.45
N CYS A 134 17.53 -0.20 -12.51
CA CYS A 134 17.28 -1.57 -12.97
C CYS A 134 17.90 -1.65 -14.37
N SER A 135 18.95 -2.45 -14.50
CA SER A 135 19.54 -2.81 -15.79
C SER A 135 18.46 -3.42 -16.67
N GLY A 136 17.85 -2.62 -17.55
CA GLY A 136 16.78 -3.03 -18.44
C GLY A 136 15.55 -2.11 -18.51
N CYS A 137 15.37 -1.12 -17.62
CA CYS A 137 14.31 -0.13 -17.79
C CYS A 137 14.75 1.00 -18.74
N PRO A 138 14.03 1.28 -19.85
CA PRO A 138 14.32 2.45 -20.67
C PRO A 138 14.16 3.72 -19.84
N ALA A 139 15.04 4.69 -20.08
CA ALA A 139 14.99 6.00 -19.45
C ALA A 139 13.66 6.68 -19.80
N ARG A 140 12.99 7.25 -18.80
CA ARG A 140 11.96 8.26 -19.02
C ARG A 140 12.62 9.57 -19.42
#